data_AF-A0A3D5Y3N3-F1
#
_entry.id   AF-A0A3D5Y3N3-F1
#
_cell.length_a   1.000
_cell.length_b   1.000
_cell.length_c   1.000
_cell.angle_alpha   90.00
_cell.angle_beta   90.00
_cell.angle_gamma   90.00
#
_symmetry.space_group_name_H-M   'P 1'
#
loop_
_entity.id
_entity.type
_entity.pdbx_description
1 polymer ?
#
loop_
_entity_poly.entity_id
_entity_poly.type
_entity_poly.pdbx_seq_one_letter_code
_entity_poly.pdbx_strand_id
1 'polypeptide(L)' 'MDVRKIKKLIEMLEASGLSEIEISEGEESIRLSRTTPTVA' A
#
# COMPACT_ATOMS: atom_id res chain seq x y z
N MET A 1 -9.02 5.62 7.19
CA MET A 1 -9.26 4.65 6.08
C MET A 1 -9.70 3.27 6.61
N ASP A 2 -10.76 2.65 6.06
CA ASP A 2 -11.19 1.30 6.47
C ASP A 2 -10.36 0.15 5.89
N VAL A 3 -10.39 -1.01 6.56
CA VAL A 3 -9.74 -2.26 6.10
C VAL A 3 -10.13 -2.68 4.67
N ARG A 4 -11.31 -2.27 4.18
CA ARG A 4 -11.77 -2.52 2.80
C ARG A 4 -11.02 -1.68 1.78
N LYS A 5 -10.74 -0.39 2.08
CA LYS A 5 -9.91 0.47 1.22
C LYS A 5 -8.48 -0.06 1.19
N ILE A 6 -7.93 -0.45 2.35
CA ILE A 6 -6.57 -0.98 2.47
C ILE A 6 -6.37 -2.23 1.61
N LYS A 7 -7.30 -3.20 1.62
CA LYS A 7 -7.22 -4.39 0.76
C LYS A 7 -7.13 -4.05 -0.72
N LYS A 8 -7.95 -3.10 -1.18
CA LYS A 8 -7.95 -2.67 -2.58
C LYS A 8 -6.63 -1.99 -2.95
N LEU A 9 -6.02 -1.25 -2.03
CA LEU A 9 -4.70 -0.65 -2.24
C LEU A 9 -3.59 -1.68 -2.30
N ILE A 10 -3.67 -2.75 -1.52
CA ILE A 10 -2.73 -3.88 -1.60
C ILE A 10 -2.85 -4.56 -2.96
N GLU A 11 -4.06 -4.88 -3.41
CA GLU A 11 -4.29 -5.46 -4.74
C GLU A 11 -3.76 -4.56 -5.86
N MET A 12 -3.98 -3.23 -5.76
CA MET A 12 -3.46 -2.26 -6.71
C MET A 12 -1.94 -2.16 -6.68
N LEU A 13 -1.32 -2.19 -5.50
CA LEU A 13 0.14 -2.17 -5.33
C LEU A 13 0.78 -3.41 -5.97
N GLU A 14 0.22 -4.59 -5.71
CA GLU A 14 0.69 -5.86 -6.28
C GLU A 14 0.50 -5.91 -7.81
N ALA A 15 -0.66 -5.50 -8.31
CA ALA A 15 -0.96 -5.50 -9.74
C ALA A 15 -0.12 -4.48 -10.53
N SER A 16 0.20 -3.33 -9.92
CA SER A 16 0.99 -2.27 -10.59
C SER A 16 2.49 -2.56 -10.59
N GLY A 17 2.96 -3.57 -9.84
CA GLY A 17 4.39 -3.86 -9.70
C GLY A 17 5.18 -2.73 -9.01
N LEU A 18 4.48 -1.83 -8.29
CA LEU A 18 5.09 -0.73 -7.57
C LEU A 18 5.67 -1.22 -6.24
N SER A 19 6.79 -0.63 -5.84
CA SER A 19 7.43 -0.93 -4.55
C SER A 19 6.75 -0.22 -3.38
N GLU A 20 6.01 0.86 -3.65
CA GLU A 20 5.34 1.66 -2.62
C GLU A 20 4.17 2.46 -3.19
N ILE A 21 3.17 2.71 -2.36
CA ILE A 21 2.06 3.63 -2.60
C ILE A 21 1.79 4.43 -1.32
N GLU A 22 1.63 5.75 -1.46
CA GLU A 22 1.23 6.64 -0.38
C GLU A 22 -0.05 7.36 -0.78
N ILE A 23 -1.03 7.39 0.13
CA ILE A 23 -2.31 8.05 -0.09
C ILE A 23 -2.64 8.88 1.13
N SER A 24 -2.93 10.16 0.88
CA SER A 24 -3.31 11.14 1.90
C SER A 24 -4.74 11.61 1.65
N GLU A 25 -5.59 11.49 2.66
CA GLU A 25 -6.99 11.90 2.65
C GLU A 25 -7.20 12.85 3.85
N GLY A 26 -7.08 14.17 3.58
CA GLY A 26 -7.11 15.19 4.64
C GLY A 26 -5.87 15.13 5.52
N GLU A 27 -6.07 14.87 6.82
CA GLU A 27 -5.00 14.74 7.83
C GLU A 27 -4.53 13.28 8.03
N GLU A 28 -5.24 12.30 7.45
CA GLU A 28 -4.84 10.89 7.49
C GLU A 28 -4.00 10.54 6.26
N SER A 29 -2.85 9.91 6.47
CA SER A 29 -2.00 9.39 5.39
C SER A 29 -1.66 7.92 5.65
N ILE A 30 -1.84 7.09 4.63
CA ILE A 30 -1.43 5.68 4.64
C ILE A 30 -0.30 5.47 3.65
N ARG A 31 0.73 4.78 4.10
CA ARG A 31 1.85 4.37 3.27
C ARG A 31 1.93 2.86 3.27
N LEU A 32 1.93 2.29 2.09
CA LEU A 32 1.95 0.85 1.82
C LEU A 32 3.20 0.57 1.00
N SER A 33 4.16 -0.12 1.62
CA SER A 33 5.41 -0.50 0.97
C SER A 33 5.40 -2.02 0.77
N ARG A 34 5.79 -2.46 -0.43
CA ARG A 34 5.97 -3.87 -0.73
C ARG A 34 7.15 -4.37 0.09
N THR A 35 6.88 -5.17 1.11
CA THR A 35 7.95 -5.86 1.83
C THR A 35 8.45 -6.97 0.91
N THR A 36 9.48 -6.67 0.12
CA THR A 36 10.26 -7.74 -0.51
C THR A 36 10.87 -8.53 0.64
N PRO A 37 10.66 -9.85 0.73
CA PRO A 37 11.36 -10.65 1.74
C PRO A 37 12.85 -10.38 1.52
N THR A 38 13.47 -9.68 2.46
CA THR A 38 14.92 -9.54 2.48
C THR A 38 15.45 -10.93 2.76
N VAL A 39 15.71 -11.68 1.70
CA VAL A 39 16.38 -12.97 1.79
C VAL A 39 17.78 -12.68 2.32
N ALA A 40 18.02 -13.08 3.56
CA ALA A 40 19.33 -13.05 4.21
C ALA A 40 20.21 -14.18 3.67
#